data_AF-A0AAE7DSN4-F1
#
_entry.id   AF-A0AAE7DSN4-F1
#
_cell.length_a   1.000
_cell.length_b   1.000
_cell.length_c   1.000
_cell.angle_alpha   90.00
_cell.angle_beta   90.00
_cell.angle_gamma   90.00
#
_symmetry.space_group_name_H-M   'P 1'
#
loop_
_entity.id
_entity.type
_entity.pdbx_description
1 polymer ?
#
loop_
_entity_poly.entity_id
_entity_poly.type
_entity_poly.pdbx_seq_one_letter_code
_entity_poly.pdbx_strand_id
1 'polypeptide(L)'
;MSLIEAMTMAAGLVYLVLLAWQARSGWPWCLALGLLFLLWLVATDSLLWLALGLVVVPLALWHRYRPQPALGELGSQPLRAWARHLLLLCWGLVAVQYGLHVWLLGQGTSPWLVRPDVVDGFLPIAGGLGLRAWLGQGLVDPHHPAATITVLVLSLSALLLGRAFCAWFCPIGLVGEWLHRLRNRLLPGEWTPPRWLDWLLRAQKFLVLGFLLFIILLAVPAAALPGYLASPYHQAADMKMGAFFFNLSLVSGLCLGWVLLLTATFRQGFCRYLCPYGAWLALLGLLTPLRIRRDPVRCLRSSGHDCDKCSRACPSRIQVHQLIAVRSLECTSCLSCVAACPRRADALHLGTPHRRLSPRRLLGLLCLLLLVLPLLSYGLLDIWVSQTPLADRHDLLQRLPWLNH
;
A
#
# COMPACT_ATOMS: atom_id res chain seq x y z
N MET A 1 -6.87 10.85 16.22
CA MET A 1 -5.93 10.40 15.14
C MET A 1 -4.65 11.25 15.18
N SER A 2 -3.50 10.80 14.65
CA SER A 2 -2.30 11.66 14.61
C SER A 2 -2.39 12.76 13.55
N LEU A 3 -1.65 13.87 13.74
CA LEU A 3 -1.59 14.97 12.75
C LEU A 3 -1.10 14.49 11.37
N ILE A 4 -0.11 13.59 11.34
CA ILE A 4 0.45 13.09 10.08
C ILE A 4 -0.56 12.24 9.33
N GLU A 5 -1.29 11.37 10.03
CA GLU A 5 -2.40 10.61 9.45
C GLU A 5 -3.46 11.56 8.88
N ALA A 6 -3.87 12.58 9.64
CA ALA A 6 -4.83 13.58 9.16
C ALA A 6 -4.36 14.27 7.87
N MET A 7 -3.09 14.68 7.82
CA MET A 7 -2.51 15.31 6.63
C MET A 7 -2.46 14.35 5.42
N THR A 8 -2.09 13.08 5.62
CA THR A 8 -2.06 12.09 4.52
C THR A 8 -3.44 11.86 3.93
N MET A 9 -4.46 11.78 4.78
CA MET A 9 -5.83 11.55 4.37
C MET A 9 -6.39 12.79 3.68
N ALA A 10 -6.13 13.99 4.21
CA ALA A 10 -6.49 15.26 3.59
C ALA A 10 -5.89 15.39 2.17
N ALA A 11 -4.62 15.03 1.97
CA ALA A 11 -3.98 15.05 0.66
C ALA A 11 -4.68 14.10 -0.35
N GLY A 12 -5.09 12.91 0.11
CA GLY A 12 -5.87 11.97 -0.69
C GLY A 12 -7.24 12.51 -1.09
N LEU A 13 -7.95 13.15 -0.15
CA LEU A 13 -9.24 13.79 -0.40
C LEU A 13 -9.13 14.91 -1.41
N VAL A 14 -8.11 15.74 -1.27
CA VAL A 14 -7.80 16.83 -2.19
C VAL A 14 -7.55 16.33 -3.60
N TYR A 15 -6.80 15.22 -3.75
CA TYR A 15 -6.63 14.59 -5.05
C TYR A 15 -7.96 14.13 -5.66
N LEU A 16 -8.86 13.54 -4.85
CA LEU A 16 -10.19 13.13 -5.29
C LEU A 16 -11.05 14.33 -5.71
N VAL A 17 -11.01 15.43 -4.94
CA VAL A 17 -11.72 16.68 -5.28
C VAL A 17 -11.23 17.20 -6.63
N LEU A 18 -9.90 17.30 -6.81
CA LEU A 18 -9.29 17.75 -8.05
C LEU A 18 -9.64 16.84 -9.24
N LEU A 19 -9.66 15.52 -9.02
CA LEU A 19 -10.03 14.54 -10.04
C LEU A 19 -11.51 14.67 -10.45
N ALA A 20 -12.41 14.84 -9.47
CA ALA A 20 -13.82 15.05 -9.70
C ALA A 20 -14.08 16.39 -10.41
N TRP A 21 -13.34 17.43 -10.01
CA TRP A 21 -13.42 18.78 -10.59
C TRP A 21 -13.04 18.77 -12.07
N GLN A 22 -12.01 18.00 -12.43
CA GLN A 22 -11.59 17.86 -13.82
C GLN A 22 -12.65 17.17 -14.71
N ALA A 23 -13.57 16.38 -14.14
CA ALA A 23 -14.63 15.73 -14.91
C ALA A 23 -15.71 16.71 -15.42
N ARG A 24 -15.73 17.96 -14.92
CA ARG A 24 -16.53 19.14 -15.33
C ARG A 24 -18.06 19.01 -15.44
N SER A 25 -18.67 17.82 -15.46
CA SER A 25 -20.12 17.61 -15.21
C SER A 25 -20.49 16.13 -15.09
N GLY A 26 -21.47 15.80 -14.23
CA GLY A 26 -22.12 14.49 -14.14
C GLY A 26 -22.32 13.92 -12.72
N TRP A 27 -23.01 12.78 -12.61
CA TRP A 27 -23.20 11.98 -11.38
C TRP A 27 -21.93 11.76 -10.51
N PRO A 28 -20.72 11.56 -11.06
CA PRO A 28 -19.49 11.46 -10.24
C PRO A 28 -19.09 12.75 -9.51
N TRP A 29 -19.52 13.93 -9.98
CA TRP A 29 -19.30 15.20 -9.28
C TRP A 29 -20.19 15.32 -8.04
N CYS A 30 -21.47 14.93 -8.17
CA CYS A 30 -22.39 14.88 -7.03
C CYS A 30 -21.98 13.83 -6.00
N LEU A 31 -21.47 12.67 -6.42
CA LEU A 31 -20.90 11.67 -5.50
C LEU A 31 -19.63 12.16 -4.80
N ALA A 32 -18.76 12.91 -5.48
CA ALA A 32 -17.56 13.47 -4.86
C ALA A 32 -17.90 14.56 -3.84
N LEU A 33 -18.85 15.43 -4.16
CA LEU A 33 -19.40 16.42 -3.22
C LEU A 33 -20.13 15.76 -2.05
N GLY A 34 -20.91 14.69 -2.32
CA GLY A 34 -21.58 13.89 -1.30
C GLY A 34 -20.61 13.16 -0.37
N LEU A 35 -19.52 12.60 -0.90
CA LEU A 35 -18.44 12.00 -0.11
C LEU A 35 -17.71 13.05 0.74
N LEU A 36 -17.38 14.21 0.16
CA LEU A 36 -16.80 15.33 0.90
C LEU A 36 -17.74 15.84 2.01
N PHE A 37 -19.04 15.88 1.75
CA PHE A 37 -20.05 16.27 2.73
C PHE A 37 -20.24 15.21 3.83
N LEU A 38 -20.22 13.93 3.50
CA LEU A 38 -20.22 12.84 4.47
C LEU A 38 -18.95 12.87 5.33
N LEU A 39 -17.79 13.10 4.73
CA LEU A 39 -16.52 13.28 5.44
C LEU A 39 -16.51 14.53 6.32
N TRP A 40 -17.16 15.60 5.88
CA TRP A 40 -17.37 16.84 6.64
C TRP A 40 -18.30 16.62 7.85
N LEU A 41 -19.33 15.78 7.72
CA LEU A 41 -20.22 15.40 8.83
C LEU A 41 -19.57 14.44 9.84
N VAL A 42 -18.65 13.60 9.38
CA VAL A 42 -18.07 12.50 10.17
C VAL A 42 -16.79 12.93 10.92
N ALA A 43 -16.10 13.98 10.47
CA ALA A 43 -14.95 14.50 11.18
C ALA A 43 -15.38 15.27 12.44
N THR A 44 -15.40 14.62 13.60
CA THR A 44 -15.53 15.27 14.92
C THR A 44 -14.20 15.86 15.43
N ASP A 45 -13.10 15.63 14.70
CA ASP A 45 -11.72 15.89 15.13
C ASP A 45 -11.19 17.24 14.58
N SER A 46 -10.95 18.23 15.46
CA SER A 46 -10.59 19.62 15.10
C SER A 46 -9.32 19.75 14.24
N LEU A 47 -8.41 18.76 14.31
CA LEU A 47 -7.19 18.69 13.51
C LEU A 47 -7.44 18.36 12.04
N LEU A 48 -8.44 17.51 11.74
CA LEU A 48 -8.85 17.21 10.37
C LEU A 48 -9.50 18.44 9.72
N TRP A 49 -10.26 19.23 10.49
CA TRP A 49 -10.83 20.51 10.05
C TRP A 49 -9.77 21.53 9.69
N LEU A 50 -8.76 21.71 10.54
CA LEU A 50 -7.64 22.61 10.27
C LEU A 50 -6.83 22.16 9.05
N ALA A 51 -6.56 20.87 8.91
CA ALA A 51 -5.86 20.32 7.74
C ALA A 51 -6.66 20.49 6.44
N LEU A 52 -7.98 20.23 6.47
CA LEU A 52 -8.85 20.45 5.32
C LEU A 52 -8.93 21.94 4.97
N GLY A 53 -9.08 22.83 5.96
CA GLY A 53 -9.08 24.28 5.74
C GLY A 53 -7.75 24.78 5.15
N LEU A 54 -6.62 24.35 5.69
CA LEU A 54 -5.28 24.69 5.22
C LEU A 54 -4.97 24.19 3.81
N VAL A 55 -5.71 23.22 3.28
CA VAL A 55 -5.47 22.70 1.92
C VAL A 55 -6.54 23.23 0.95
N VAL A 56 -7.81 23.25 1.34
CA VAL A 56 -8.93 23.75 0.52
C VAL A 56 -8.81 25.25 0.28
N VAL A 57 -8.43 26.05 1.27
CA VAL A 57 -8.29 27.51 1.13
C VAL A 57 -7.19 27.91 0.13
N PRO A 58 -5.94 27.41 0.22
CA PRO A 58 -4.95 27.70 -0.79
C PRO A 58 -5.28 27.08 -2.15
N LEU A 59 -6.00 25.94 -2.23
CA LEU A 59 -6.50 25.44 -3.52
C LEU A 59 -7.56 26.35 -4.15
N ALA A 60 -8.47 26.91 -3.34
CA ALA A 60 -9.46 27.90 -3.77
C ALA A 60 -8.80 29.23 -4.18
N LEU A 61 -7.77 29.67 -3.47
CA LEU A 61 -6.97 30.84 -3.81
C LEU A 61 -6.13 30.59 -5.08
N TRP A 62 -5.48 29.43 -5.21
CA TRP A 62 -4.71 29.04 -6.39
C TRP A 62 -5.60 28.94 -7.63
N HIS A 63 -6.83 28.45 -7.47
CA HIS A 63 -7.88 28.45 -8.49
C HIS A 63 -8.21 29.86 -9.01
N ARG A 64 -8.20 30.88 -8.15
CA ARG A 64 -8.46 32.28 -8.54
C ARG A 64 -7.33 32.89 -9.38
N TYR A 65 -6.08 32.43 -9.23
CA TYR A 65 -4.92 33.08 -9.83
C TYR A 65 -4.29 32.36 -11.04
N ARG A 66 -4.38 31.02 -11.16
CA ARG A 66 -3.92 30.29 -12.37
C ARG A 66 -4.68 28.97 -12.62
N PRO A 67 -5.64 28.92 -13.55
CA PRO A 67 -6.27 27.67 -13.99
C PRO A 67 -5.36 26.94 -14.98
N GLN A 68 -4.22 26.41 -14.53
CA GLN A 68 -3.50 25.44 -15.36
C GLN A 68 -4.17 24.07 -15.29
N PRO A 69 -4.26 23.32 -16.40
CA PRO A 69 -4.64 21.92 -16.38
C PRO A 69 -3.49 21.07 -15.82
N ALA A 70 -3.09 21.29 -14.56
CA ALA A 70 -1.91 20.65 -13.95
C ALA A 70 -1.98 19.11 -13.99
N LEU A 71 -3.18 18.54 -13.95
CA LEU A 71 -3.40 17.10 -14.09
C LEU A 71 -3.61 16.65 -15.55
N GLY A 72 -3.93 17.55 -16.48
CA GLY A 72 -4.35 17.28 -17.86
C GLY A 72 -3.28 16.66 -18.76
N GLU A 73 -2.01 16.97 -18.54
CA GLU A 73 -0.89 16.53 -19.38
C GLU A 73 0.00 15.44 -18.74
N LEU A 74 -0.22 15.13 -17.45
CA LEU A 74 0.61 14.17 -16.73
C LEU A 74 0.37 12.73 -17.22
N GLY A 75 1.44 12.12 -17.75
CA GLY A 75 1.48 10.70 -18.09
C GLY A 75 1.42 9.78 -16.86
N SER A 76 1.30 8.47 -17.07
CA SER A 76 1.14 7.49 -15.98
C SER A 76 2.35 7.42 -15.04
N GLN A 77 3.57 7.54 -15.56
CA GLN A 77 4.81 7.44 -14.77
C GLN A 77 5.07 8.65 -13.86
N PRO A 78 4.99 9.92 -14.33
CA PRO A 78 5.18 11.06 -13.43
C PRO A 78 4.12 11.09 -12.34
N LEU A 79 2.85 10.82 -12.68
CA LEU A 79 1.77 10.74 -11.67
C LEU A 79 2.06 9.70 -10.58
N ARG A 80 2.49 8.50 -10.99
CA ARG A 80 2.89 7.42 -10.06
C ARG A 80 4.09 7.83 -9.21
N ALA A 81 5.08 8.52 -9.78
CA ALA A 81 6.28 8.95 -9.06
C ALA A 81 5.94 9.98 -7.98
N TRP A 82 5.15 11.00 -8.33
CA TRP A 82 4.68 12.03 -7.39
C TRP A 82 3.91 11.42 -6.22
N ALA A 83 2.93 10.56 -6.50
CA ALA A 83 2.13 9.90 -5.46
C ALA A 83 3.00 9.11 -4.47
N ARG A 84 3.97 8.33 -4.97
CA ARG A 84 4.85 7.52 -4.12
C ARG A 84 5.85 8.35 -3.33
N HIS A 85 6.37 9.44 -3.88
CA HIS A 85 7.28 10.33 -3.16
C HIS A 85 6.57 11.02 -2.00
N LEU A 86 5.34 11.51 -2.24
CA LEU A 86 4.51 12.07 -1.18
C LEU A 86 4.22 11.02 -0.09
N LEU A 87 3.78 9.83 -0.47
CA LEU A 87 3.50 8.75 0.49
C LEU A 87 4.75 8.29 1.25
N LEU A 88 5.91 8.23 0.60
CA LEU A 88 7.17 7.90 1.26
C LEU A 88 7.56 8.95 2.30
N LEU A 89 7.39 10.24 1.98
CA LEU A 89 7.62 11.33 2.94
C LEU A 89 6.71 11.15 4.16
N CYS A 90 5.41 10.95 3.92
CA CYS A 90 4.45 10.73 5.00
C CYS A 90 4.77 9.52 5.86
N TRP A 91 5.11 8.38 5.24
CA TRP A 91 5.54 7.18 5.97
C TRP A 91 6.82 7.40 6.77
N GLY A 92 7.77 8.17 6.23
CA GLY A 92 8.98 8.57 6.95
C GLY A 92 8.66 9.38 8.20
N LEU A 93 7.75 10.35 8.10
CA LEU A 93 7.31 11.15 9.25
C LEU A 93 6.55 10.28 10.28
N VAL A 94 5.68 9.36 9.84
CA VAL A 94 5.02 8.37 10.73
C VAL A 94 6.04 7.51 11.46
N ALA A 95 7.06 7.01 10.75
CA ALA A 95 8.10 6.17 11.34
C ALA A 95 8.92 6.93 12.39
N VAL A 96 9.27 8.19 12.13
CA VAL A 96 9.94 9.07 13.10
C VAL A 96 9.04 9.32 14.32
N GLN A 97 7.78 9.67 14.10
CA GLN A 97 6.80 9.87 15.18
C GLN A 97 6.65 8.62 16.05
N TYR A 98 6.50 7.45 15.45
CA TYR A 98 6.41 6.18 16.17
C TYR A 98 7.70 5.85 16.94
N GLY A 99 8.86 6.03 16.31
CA GLY A 99 10.16 5.80 16.96
C GLY A 99 10.37 6.71 18.17
N LEU A 100 10.03 8.00 18.06
CA LEU A 100 10.08 8.95 19.17
C LEU A 100 9.09 8.56 20.28
N HIS A 101 7.86 8.15 19.92
CA HIS A 101 6.87 7.70 20.89
C HIS A 101 7.37 6.50 21.71
N VAL A 102 7.90 5.46 21.05
CA VAL A 102 8.45 4.27 21.72
C VAL A 102 9.68 4.60 22.55
N TRP A 103 10.56 5.48 22.07
CA TRP A 103 11.75 5.92 22.81
C TRP A 103 11.40 6.68 24.10
N LEU A 104 10.45 7.62 24.03
CA LEU A 104 9.95 8.35 25.21
C LEU A 104 9.27 7.41 26.22
N LEU A 105 8.49 6.46 25.71
CA LEU A 105 7.84 5.44 26.53
C LEU A 105 8.88 4.56 27.24
N GLY A 106 9.98 4.23 26.57
CA GLY A 106 11.12 3.50 27.15
C GLY A 106 11.85 4.25 28.25
N GLN A 107 11.79 5.59 28.27
CA GLN A 107 12.36 6.42 29.34
C GLN A 107 11.43 6.57 30.56
N GLY A 108 10.23 5.99 30.52
CA GLY A 108 9.23 6.15 31.58
C GLY A 108 8.53 7.52 31.57
N THR A 109 8.71 8.31 30.51
CA THR A 109 7.99 9.58 30.33
C THR A 109 6.66 9.34 29.61
N SER A 110 5.61 10.10 29.97
CA SER A 110 4.36 10.08 29.21
C SER A 110 4.60 10.73 27.83
N PRO A 111 4.48 9.99 26.72
CA PRO A 111 4.78 10.53 25.41
C PRO A 111 3.75 11.58 25.00
N TRP A 112 4.21 12.81 24.79
CA TRP A 112 3.42 13.92 24.22
C TRP A 112 2.99 13.71 22.76
N LEU A 113 3.68 12.84 22.03
CA LEU A 113 3.36 12.48 20.65
C LEU A 113 2.43 11.27 20.69
N VAL A 114 1.25 11.44 20.13
CA VAL A 114 0.25 10.37 19.95
C VAL A 114 0.88 9.23 19.13
N ARG A 115 0.54 7.99 19.45
CA ARG A 115 0.93 6.84 18.63
C ARG A 115 0.19 6.89 17.28
N PRO A 116 0.89 6.73 16.14
CA PRO A 116 0.22 6.58 14.84
C PRO A 116 -0.31 5.15 14.68
N ASP A 117 -1.64 4.98 14.56
CA ASP A 117 -2.31 3.68 14.43
C ASP A 117 -2.06 3.02 13.06
N VAL A 118 -1.75 3.80 12.03
CA VAL A 118 -1.41 3.29 10.69
C VAL A 118 -0.22 2.32 10.67
N VAL A 119 0.64 2.35 11.70
CA VAL A 119 1.76 1.40 11.85
C VAL A 119 1.27 -0.05 11.95
N ASP A 120 0.07 -0.27 12.50
CA ASP A 120 -0.54 -1.59 12.63
C ASP A 120 -0.84 -2.24 11.27
N GLY A 121 -0.94 -1.44 10.20
CA GLY A 121 -1.07 -1.94 8.84
C GLY A 121 0.07 -2.86 8.39
N PHE A 122 1.23 -2.80 9.05
CA PHE A 122 2.36 -3.70 8.79
C PHE A 122 2.33 -5.02 9.56
N LEU A 123 1.30 -5.29 10.37
CA LEU A 123 1.14 -6.51 11.15
C LEU A 123 0.17 -7.48 10.45
N PRO A 124 0.64 -8.33 9.50
CA PRO A 124 -0.25 -9.20 8.72
C PRO A 124 -0.94 -10.27 9.58
N ILE A 125 -0.29 -10.73 10.65
CA ILE A 125 -0.86 -11.74 11.58
C ILE A 125 -1.99 -11.10 12.39
N ALA A 126 -1.74 -9.94 13.01
CA ALA A 126 -2.74 -9.22 13.79
C ALA A 126 -3.96 -8.87 12.92
N GLY A 127 -3.74 -8.30 11.73
CA GLY A 127 -4.84 -7.96 10.82
C GLY A 127 -5.58 -9.18 10.28
N GLY A 128 -4.90 -10.29 10.04
CA GLY A 128 -5.52 -11.54 9.59
C GLY A 128 -6.36 -12.22 10.67
N LEU A 129 -5.84 -12.30 11.90
CA LEU A 129 -6.55 -12.86 13.05
C LEU A 129 -7.72 -11.97 13.47
N GLY A 130 -7.54 -10.65 13.48
CA GLY A 130 -8.61 -9.69 13.74
C GLY A 130 -9.71 -9.76 12.67
N LEU A 131 -9.37 -9.91 11.38
CA LEU A 131 -10.37 -10.11 10.33
C LEU A 131 -11.13 -11.43 10.50
N ARG A 132 -10.44 -12.52 10.87
CA ARG A 132 -11.07 -13.81 11.19
C ARG A 132 -11.98 -13.71 12.41
N ALA A 133 -11.57 -13.01 13.46
CA ALA A 133 -12.36 -12.78 14.67
C ALA A 133 -13.64 -11.99 14.35
N TRP A 134 -13.49 -10.96 13.53
CA TRP A 134 -14.61 -10.09 13.14
C TRP A 134 -15.63 -10.84 12.28
N LEU A 135 -15.18 -11.57 11.25
CA LEU A 135 -16.07 -12.32 10.36
C LEU A 135 -16.66 -13.59 11.01
N GLY A 136 -15.90 -14.25 11.89
CA GLY A 136 -16.28 -15.53 12.49
C GLY A 136 -17.07 -15.43 13.79
N GLN A 137 -16.75 -14.44 14.63
CA GLN A 137 -17.30 -14.29 15.99
C GLN A 137 -17.93 -12.93 16.25
N GLY A 138 -17.86 -11.99 15.28
CA GLY A 138 -18.32 -10.62 15.48
C GLY A 138 -17.41 -9.80 16.42
N LEU A 139 -16.22 -10.29 16.75
CA LEU A 139 -15.30 -9.64 17.67
C LEU A 139 -14.37 -8.68 16.93
N VAL A 140 -14.28 -7.45 17.44
CA VAL A 140 -13.32 -6.45 16.96
C VAL A 140 -12.08 -6.51 17.84
N ASP A 141 -10.90 -6.55 17.21
CA ASP A 141 -9.62 -6.48 17.92
C ASP A 141 -9.43 -5.10 18.55
N PRO A 142 -9.37 -4.99 19.89
CA PRO A 142 -9.24 -3.69 20.57
C PRO A 142 -7.82 -3.13 20.50
N HIS A 143 -6.81 -3.96 20.23
CA HIS A 143 -5.39 -3.57 20.30
C HIS A 143 -4.82 -3.20 18.94
N HIS A 144 -5.19 -3.93 17.88
CA HIS A 144 -4.75 -3.65 16.51
C HIS A 144 -5.91 -3.58 15.49
N PRO A 145 -6.96 -2.76 15.73
CA PRO A 145 -8.09 -2.65 14.80
C PRO A 145 -7.68 -2.11 13.42
N ALA A 146 -6.74 -1.16 13.37
CA ALA A 146 -6.21 -0.63 12.12
C ALA A 146 -5.54 -1.71 11.24
N ALA A 147 -4.93 -2.76 11.82
CA ALA A 147 -4.38 -3.88 11.05
C ALA A 147 -5.48 -4.64 10.30
N THR A 148 -6.61 -4.89 10.98
CA THR A 148 -7.77 -5.60 10.42
C THR A 148 -8.36 -4.83 9.24
N ILE A 149 -8.60 -3.53 9.43
CA ILE A 149 -9.09 -2.65 8.36
C ILE A 149 -8.09 -2.60 7.20
N THR A 150 -6.79 -2.50 7.48
CA THR A 150 -5.75 -2.49 6.44
C THR A 150 -5.75 -3.76 5.61
N VAL A 151 -5.81 -4.94 6.22
CA VAL A 151 -5.88 -6.22 5.49
C VAL A 151 -7.15 -6.30 4.63
N LEU A 152 -8.29 -5.87 5.17
CA LEU A 152 -9.55 -5.83 4.43
C LEU A 152 -9.46 -4.91 3.21
N VAL A 153 -9.05 -3.66 3.42
CA VAL A 153 -8.93 -2.65 2.36
C VAL A 153 -7.92 -3.07 1.30
N LEU A 154 -6.76 -3.60 1.71
CA LEU A 154 -5.75 -4.10 0.77
C LEU A 154 -6.32 -5.25 -0.07
N SER A 155 -7.05 -6.18 0.56
CA SER A 155 -7.71 -7.30 -0.13
C SER A 155 -8.75 -6.81 -1.15
N LEU A 156 -9.59 -5.84 -0.76
CA LEU A 156 -10.56 -5.20 -1.67
C LEU A 156 -9.86 -4.48 -2.82
N SER A 157 -8.77 -3.76 -2.55
CA SER A 157 -7.97 -3.10 -3.58
C SER A 157 -7.39 -4.09 -4.58
N ALA A 158 -6.99 -5.28 -4.14
CA ALA A 158 -6.48 -6.34 -4.99
C ALA A 158 -7.56 -6.95 -5.89
N LEU A 159 -8.74 -7.22 -5.32
CA LEU A 159 -9.87 -7.76 -6.06
C LEU A 159 -10.35 -6.79 -7.14
N LEU A 160 -10.42 -5.50 -6.81
CA LEU A 160 -10.92 -4.48 -7.72
C LEU A 160 -9.86 -4.04 -8.73
N LEU A 161 -8.65 -3.71 -8.27
CA LEU A 161 -7.61 -3.00 -9.05
C LEU A 161 -6.37 -3.86 -9.35
N GLY A 162 -6.38 -5.14 -8.95
CA GLY A 162 -5.21 -6.01 -9.00
C GLY A 162 -4.11 -5.53 -8.05
N ARG A 163 -2.85 -5.87 -8.34
CA ARG A 163 -1.70 -5.50 -7.50
C ARG A 163 -1.26 -4.03 -7.65
N ALA A 164 -2.17 -3.12 -7.98
CA ALA A 164 -1.85 -1.71 -8.19
C ALA A 164 -1.29 -1.04 -6.92
N PHE A 165 -1.72 -1.44 -5.72
CA PHE A 165 -1.17 -0.97 -4.45
C PHE A 165 0.36 -1.05 -4.40
N CYS A 166 0.95 -2.19 -4.78
CA CYS A 166 2.39 -2.42 -4.72
C CYS A 166 3.20 -1.43 -5.57
N ALA A 167 2.64 -0.93 -6.68
CA ALA A 167 3.33 -0.02 -7.58
C ALA A 167 2.98 1.45 -7.38
N TRP A 168 1.83 1.77 -6.77
CA TRP A 168 1.32 3.14 -6.67
C TRP A 168 1.34 3.70 -5.24
N PHE A 169 1.15 2.85 -4.23
CA PHE A 169 1.02 3.29 -2.82
C PHE A 169 2.12 2.76 -1.90
N CYS A 170 2.63 1.56 -2.16
CA CYS A 170 3.60 0.93 -1.26
C CYS A 170 4.95 1.68 -1.22
N PRO A 171 5.39 2.18 -0.04
CA PRO A 171 6.66 2.90 0.10
C PRO A 171 7.87 2.00 -0.13
N ILE A 172 7.80 0.73 0.30
CA ILE A 172 8.88 -0.26 0.14
C ILE A 172 9.19 -0.49 -1.36
N GLY A 173 8.17 -0.46 -2.21
CA GLY A 173 8.36 -0.55 -3.65
C GLY A 173 9.19 0.61 -4.21
N LEU A 174 9.03 1.83 -3.68
CA LEU A 174 9.80 3.01 -4.10
C LEU A 174 11.24 2.94 -3.63
N VAL A 175 11.45 2.61 -2.35
CA VAL A 175 12.79 2.38 -1.79
C VAL A 175 13.52 1.32 -2.62
N GLY A 176 12.84 0.24 -3.02
CA GLY A 176 13.44 -0.78 -3.87
C GLY A 176 13.81 -0.30 -5.28
N GLU A 177 13.01 0.58 -5.89
CA GLU A 177 13.37 1.20 -7.17
C GLU A 177 14.54 2.18 -7.04
N TRP A 178 14.69 2.86 -5.91
CA TRP A 178 15.86 3.68 -5.61
C TRP A 178 17.11 2.84 -5.43
N LEU A 179 17.01 1.78 -4.63
CA LEU A 179 18.14 0.90 -4.35
C LEU A 179 18.62 0.19 -5.62
N HIS A 180 17.71 -0.29 -6.46
CA HIS A 180 18.08 -0.89 -7.75
C HIS A 180 18.71 0.14 -8.71
N ARG A 181 18.19 1.37 -8.75
CA ARG A 181 18.79 2.45 -9.56
C ARG A 181 20.18 2.82 -9.06
N LEU A 182 20.37 2.90 -7.76
CA LEU A 182 21.67 3.15 -7.14
C LEU A 182 22.65 2.04 -7.50
N ARG A 183 22.24 0.77 -7.35
CA ARG A 183 23.04 -0.39 -7.76
C ARG A 183 23.44 -0.33 -9.23
N ASN A 184 22.52 0.00 -10.15
CA ASN A 184 22.84 0.08 -11.58
C ASN A 184 23.78 1.24 -11.94
N ARG A 185 23.84 2.29 -11.12
CA ARG A 185 24.84 3.36 -11.27
C ARG A 185 26.23 2.92 -10.82
N LEU A 186 26.31 2.09 -9.79
CA LEU A 186 27.57 1.61 -9.21
C LEU A 186 28.12 0.38 -9.95
N LEU A 187 27.24 -0.52 -10.40
CA LEU A 187 27.58 -1.80 -11.03
C LEU A 187 26.78 -1.92 -12.35
N PRO A 188 27.39 -1.61 -13.50
CA PRO A 188 26.73 -1.76 -14.79
C PRO A 188 26.45 -3.24 -15.10
N GLY A 189 25.36 -3.50 -15.81
CA GLY A 189 24.91 -4.84 -16.20
C GLY A 189 23.73 -5.32 -15.35
N GLU A 190 22.62 -5.66 -16.00
CA GLU A 190 21.47 -6.25 -15.31
C GLU A 190 21.62 -7.76 -15.20
N TRP A 191 21.70 -8.29 -13.97
CA TRP A 191 21.64 -9.73 -13.80
C TRP A 191 20.21 -10.24 -14.00
N THR A 192 20.08 -11.31 -14.79
CA THR A 192 18.82 -12.01 -14.98
C THR A 192 18.93 -13.40 -14.38
N PRO A 193 18.08 -13.75 -13.39
CA PRO A 193 18.15 -15.07 -12.81
C PRO A 193 17.68 -16.10 -13.85
N PRO A 194 18.32 -17.28 -13.94
CA PRO A 194 17.82 -18.36 -14.78
C PRO A 194 16.42 -18.79 -14.31
N ARG A 195 15.64 -19.41 -15.21
CA ARG A 195 14.22 -19.71 -14.97
C ARG A 195 13.96 -20.51 -13.69
N TRP A 196 14.82 -21.48 -13.38
CA TRP A 196 14.71 -22.31 -12.17
C TRP A 196 14.91 -21.50 -10.88
N LEU A 197 15.90 -20.59 -10.87
CA LEU A 197 16.20 -19.75 -9.72
C LEU A 197 15.13 -18.69 -9.51
N ASP A 198 14.64 -18.09 -10.58
CA ASP A 198 13.52 -17.16 -10.54
C ASP A 198 12.26 -17.82 -9.95
N TRP A 199 11.99 -19.08 -10.33
CA TRP A 199 10.88 -19.84 -9.77
C TRP A 199 11.05 -20.10 -8.26
N LEU A 200 12.25 -20.54 -7.83
CA LEU A 200 12.55 -20.79 -6.43
C LEU A 200 12.42 -19.51 -5.58
N LEU A 201 12.99 -18.40 -6.04
CA LEU A 201 12.88 -17.10 -5.36
C LEU A 201 11.44 -16.62 -5.27
N ARG A 202 10.60 -16.89 -6.28
CA ARG A 202 9.17 -16.55 -6.24
C ARG A 202 8.38 -17.44 -5.29
N ALA A 203 8.79 -18.70 -5.11
CA ALA A 203 8.15 -19.61 -4.17
C ALA A 203 8.28 -19.10 -2.72
N GLN A 204 9.37 -18.40 -2.39
CA GLN A 204 9.64 -17.88 -1.04
C GLN A 204 8.49 -17.00 -0.51
N LYS A 205 7.97 -16.02 -1.27
CA LYS A 205 6.83 -15.21 -0.81
C LYS A 205 5.56 -16.02 -0.57
N PHE A 206 5.35 -17.12 -1.33
CA PHE A 206 4.19 -17.99 -1.15
C PHE A 206 4.37 -18.92 0.04
N LEU A 207 5.61 -19.33 0.34
CA LEU A 207 5.94 -20.07 1.55
C LEU A 207 5.66 -19.22 2.79
N VAL A 208 6.15 -17.96 2.81
CA VAL A 208 5.88 -17.02 3.91
C VAL A 208 4.38 -16.77 4.04
N LEU A 209 3.67 -16.55 2.92
CA LEU A 209 2.21 -16.41 2.95
C LEU A 209 1.52 -17.67 3.48
N GLY A 210 1.94 -18.85 3.04
CA GLY A 210 1.39 -20.14 3.50
C GLY A 210 1.57 -20.33 5.00
N PHE A 211 2.74 -19.98 5.53
CA PHE A 211 2.99 -19.98 6.97
C PHE A 211 2.09 -18.99 7.74
N LEU A 212 1.93 -17.77 7.22
CA LEU A 212 1.02 -16.78 7.83
C LEU A 212 -0.43 -17.27 7.81
N LEU A 213 -0.90 -17.83 6.68
CA LEU A 213 -2.25 -18.39 6.57
C LEU A 213 -2.43 -19.61 7.49
N PHE A 214 -1.40 -20.44 7.67
CA PHE A 214 -1.42 -21.52 8.65
C PHE A 214 -1.66 -20.98 10.06
N ILE A 215 -0.95 -19.92 10.47
CA ILE A 215 -1.18 -19.28 11.78
C ILE A 215 -2.61 -18.75 11.88
N ILE A 216 -3.04 -17.98 10.87
CA ILE A 216 -4.32 -17.28 10.88
C ILE A 216 -5.51 -18.25 10.86
N LEU A 217 -5.42 -19.37 10.13
CA LEU A 217 -6.55 -20.27 9.88
C LEU A 217 -6.54 -21.52 10.76
N LEU A 218 -5.36 -22.05 11.10
CA LEU A 218 -5.23 -23.39 11.70
C LEU A 218 -4.54 -23.37 13.07
N ALA A 219 -3.45 -22.61 13.24
CA ALA A 219 -2.67 -22.67 14.48
C ALA A 219 -3.41 -22.10 15.70
N VAL A 220 -4.25 -21.08 15.51
CA VAL A 220 -5.11 -20.52 16.57
C VAL A 220 -6.54 -21.06 16.40
N PRO A 221 -7.00 -21.97 17.27
CA PRO A 221 -8.39 -22.44 17.25
C PRO A 221 -9.37 -21.31 17.52
N ALA A 222 -10.59 -21.41 16.98
CA ALA A 222 -11.61 -20.36 17.16
C ALA A 222 -11.91 -20.08 18.65
N ALA A 223 -11.93 -21.10 19.49
CA ALA A 223 -12.17 -20.96 20.93
C ALA A 223 -11.05 -20.20 21.68
N ALA A 224 -9.80 -20.28 21.19
CA ALA A 224 -8.65 -19.61 21.81
C ALA A 224 -8.43 -18.18 21.27
N LEU A 225 -9.16 -17.80 20.21
CA LEU A 225 -8.95 -16.53 19.51
C LEU A 225 -9.16 -15.30 20.41
N PRO A 226 -10.22 -15.20 21.25
CA PRO A 226 -10.37 -14.06 22.16
C PRO A 226 -9.23 -13.96 23.17
N GLY A 227 -8.77 -15.10 23.70
CA GLY A 227 -7.63 -15.15 24.63
C GLY A 227 -6.31 -14.75 23.97
N TYR A 228 -6.10 -15.12 22.71
CA TYR A 228 -4.95 -14.67 21.95
C TYR A 228 -4.96 -13.15 21.71
N LEU A 229 -6.11 -12.58 21.34
CA LEU A 229 -6.23 -11.12 21.13
C LEU A 229 -5.96 -10.35 22.42
N ALA A 230 -6.37 -10.87 23.58
CA ALA A 230 -6.07 -10.28 24.88
C ALA A 230 -4.62 -10.54 25.35
N SER A 231 -3.85 -11.38 24.66
CA SER A 231 -2.52 -11.79 25.14
C SER A 231 -1.51 -10.64 25.12
N PRO A 232 -0.59 -10.58 26.10
CA PRO A 232 0.50 -9.59 26.12
C PRO A 232 1.33 -9.57 24.84
N TYR A 233 1.51 -10.75 24.21
CA TYR A 233 2.22 -10.88 22.95
C TYR A 233 1.51 -10.10 21.82
N HIS A 234 0.20 -10.29 21.67
CA HIS A 234 -0.58 -9.62 20.63
C HIS A 234 -0.58 -8.11 20.86
N GLN A 235 -0.77 -7.65 22.10
CA GLN A 235 -0.77 -6.24 22.45
C GLN A 235 0.56 -5.52 22.17
N ALA A 236 1.69 -6.23 22.26
CA ALA A 236 3.03 -5.71 22.06
C ALA A 236 3.58 -5.98 20.64
N ALA A 237 2.76 -6.46 19.70
CA ALA A 237 3.23 -6.92 18.40
C ALA A 237 3.89 -5.80 17.56
N ASP A 238 3.38 -4.57 17.65
CA ASP A 238 3.95 -3.37 17.03
C ASP A 238 5.34 -3.03 17.60
N MET A 239 5.48 -3.05 18.92
CA MET A 239 6.73 -2.77 19.62
C MET A 239 7.76 -3.86 19.36
N LYS A 240 7.34 -5.12 19.27
CA LYS A 240 8.22 -6.26 18.92
C LYS A 240 8.74 -6.15 17.49
N MET A 241 7.87 -5.77 16.55
CA MET A 241 8.27 -5.49 15.17
C MET A 241 9.24 -4.30 15.11
N GLY A 242 8.98 -3.22 15.86
CA GLY A 242 9.90 -2.09 15.97
C GLY A 242 11.26 -2.47 16.54
N ALA A 243 11.29 -3.25 17.62
CA ALA A 243 12.52 -3.71 18.26
C ALA A 243 13.39 -4.57 17.33
N PHE A 244 12.80 -5.33 16.41
CA PHE A 244 13.56 -6.07 15.38
C PHE A 244 14.41 -5.14 14.49
N PHE A 245 13.93 -3.92 14.22
CA PHE A 245 14.65 -2.93 13.41
C PHE A 245 15.59 -2.04 14.25
N PHE A 246 15.21 -1.68 15.48
CA PHE A 246 16.03 -0.82 16.34
C PHE A 246 17.16 -1.59 17.03
N ASN A 247 16.94 -2.84 17.42
CA ASN A 247 17.95 -3.71 18.05
C ASN A 247 18.45 -4.73 17.02
N LEU A 248 19.41 -4.31 16.20
CA LEU A 248 19.92 -5.10 15.09
C LEU A 248 20.84 -6.22 15.57
N SER A 249 20.24 -7.35 15.98
CA SER A 249 20.95 -8.59 16.25
C SER A 249 21.67 -9.09 14.98
N LEU A 250 22.67 -9.97 15.12
CA LEU A 250 23.37 -10.57 13.96
C LEU A 250 22.38 -11.24 13.01
N VAL A 251 21.39 -11.96 13.53
CA VAL A 251 20.34 -12.61 12.72
C VAL A 251 19.47 -11.57 12.01
N SER A 252 18.98 -10.55 12.73
CA SER A 252 18.18 -9.46 12.15
C SER A 252 18.95 -8.71 11.06
N GLY A 253 20.25 -8.47 11.28
CA GLY A 253 21.17 -7.84 10.34
C GLY A 253 21.38 -8.68 9.08
N LEU A 254 21.59 -9.99 9.22
CA LEU A 254 21.70 -10.91 8.08
C LEU A 254 20.40 -10.97 7.27
N CYS A 255 19.23 -11.06 7.93
CA CYS A 255 17.94 -11.04 7.27
C CYS A 255 17.72 -9.73 6.51
N LEU A 256 17.97 -8.58 7.14
CA LEU A 256 17.85 -7.27 6.50
C LEU A 256 18.82 -7.13 5.32
N GLY A 257 20.08 -7.55 5.50
CA GLY A 257 21.09 -7.57 4.44
C GLY A 257 20.66 -8.41 3.24
N TRP A 258 20.07 -9.59 3.47
CA TRP A 258 19.50 -10.42 2.41
C TRP A 258 18.37 -9.71 1.66
N VAL A 259 17.43 -9.07 2.38
CA VAL A 259 16.34 -8.31 1.77
C VAL A 259 16.86 -7.17 0.90
N LEU A 260 17.84 -6.41 1.41
CA LEU A 260 18.47 -5.30 0.70
C LEU A 260 19.21 -5.80 -0.55
N LEU A 261 20.00 -6.87 -0.43
CA LEU A 261 20.73 -7.47 -1.56
C LEU A 261 19.77 -7.90 -2.67
N LEU A 262 18.71 -8.62 -2.30
CA LEU A 262 17.69 -9.10 -3.24
C LEU A 262 16.95 -7.93 -3.92
N THR A 263 16.69 -6.86 -3.17
CA THR A 263 16.00 -5.67 -3.68
C THR A 263 16.91 -4.79 -4.56
N ALA A 264 18.21 -4.72 -4.26
CA ALA A 264 19.20 -4.02 -5.08
C ALA A 264 19.45 -4.76 -6.40
N THR A 265 19.55 -6.09 -6.34
CA THR A 265 19.90 -6.93 -7.49
C THR A 265 18.76 -7.02 -8.51
N PHE A 266 17.51 -7.11 -8.05
CA PHE A 266 16.35 -7.31 -8.94
C PHE A 266 15.36 -6.15 -8.91
N ARG A 267 14.84 -5.76 -10.09
CA ARG A 267 13.74 -4.78 -10.20
C ARG A 267 12.54 -5.26 -9.38
N GLN A 268 12.14 -4.47 -8.38
CA GLN A 268 11.05 -4.78 -7.45
C GLN A 268 11.26 -6.10 -6.68
N GLY A 269 12.52 -6.44 -6.35
CA GLY A 269 12.92 -7.70 -5.72
C GLY A 269 12.07 -8.07 -4.50
N PHE A 270 11.92 -7.18 -3.52
CA PHE A 270 11.12 -7.43 -2.32
C PHE A 270 9.67 -7.85 -2.65
N CYS A 271 8.95 -7.06 -3.44
CA CYS A 271 7.56 -7.33 -3.81
C CYS A 271 7.38 -8.56 -4.72
N ARG A 272 8.45 -8.98 -5.40
CA ARG A 272 8.46 -10.12 -6.31
C ARG A 272 8.77 -11.44 -5.61
N TYR A 273 9.69 -11.43 -4.64
CA TYR A 273 10.25 -12.67 -4.07
C TYR A 273 9.96 -12.87 -2.58
N LEU A 274 9.81 -11.81 -1.77
CA LEU A 274 9.75 -11.96 -0.32
C LEU A 274 8.45 -11.46 0.33
N CYS A 275 7.80 -10.44 -0.23
CA CYS A 275 6.69 -9.78 0.41
C CYS A 275 5.42 -10.67 0.51
N PRO A 276 4.92 -10.99 1.72
CA PRO A 276 3.71 -11.79 1.89
C PRO A 276 2.45 -11.06 1.41
N TYR A 277 2.34 -9.75 1.67
CA TYR A 277 1.28 -8.93 1.09
C TYR A 277 1.33 -8.95 -0.45
N GLY A 278 2.54 -8.95 -1.02
CA GLY A 278 2.73 -9.08 -2.47
C GLY A 278 2.17 -10.39 -3.03
N ALA A 279 2.36 -11.50 -2.31
CA ALA A 279 1.79 -12.81 -2.68
C ALA A 279 0.27 -12.83 -2.52
N TRP A 280 -0.26 -12.35 -1.38
CA TRP A 280 -1.70 -12.31 -1.11
C TRP A 280 -2.46 -11.50 -2.18
N LEU A 281 -1.98 -10.28 -2.45
CA LEU A 281 -2.55 -9.40 -3.47
C LEU A 281 -2.40 -9.97 -4.88
N ALA A 282 -1.38 -10.79 -5.13
CA ALA A 282 -1.22 -11.47 -6.43
C ALA A 282 -2.29 -12.54 -6.65
N LEU A 283 -2.62 -13.33 -5.63
CA LEU A 283 -3.65 -14.35 -5.71
C LEU A 283 -5.03 -13.71 -5.92
N LEU A 284 -5.40 -12.74 -5.08
CA LEU A 284 -6.64 -12.00 -5.23
C LEU A 284 -6.71 -11.23 -6.56
N GLY A 285 -5.58 -10.64 -6.97
CA GLY A 285 -5.45 -9.93 -8.24
C GLY A 285 -5.60 -10.82 -9.48
N LEU A 286 -5.60 -12.15 -9.38
CA LEU A 286 -5.98 -13.00 -10.52
C LEU A 286 -7.46 -12.89 -10.87
N LEU A 287 -8.30 -12.60 -9.87
CA LEU A 287 -9.75 -12.48 -10.02
C LEU A 287 -10.17 -11.14 -10.62
N THR A 288 -9.29 -10.12 -10.57
CA THR A 288 -9.64 -8.80 -11.08
C THR A 288 -9.93 -8.79 -12.59
N PRO A 289 -11.01 -8.10 -13.02
CA PRO A 289 -11.28 -7.88 -14.44
C PRO A 289 -10.41 -6.77 -15.06
N LEU A 290 -9.78 -5.92 -14.22
CA LEU A 290 -8.94 -4.81 -14.65
C LEU A 290 -7.53 -5.29 -14.96
N ARG A 291 -7.19 -5.39 -16.25
CA ARG A 291 -5.89 -5.92 -16.70
C ARG A 291 -5.28 -5.03 -17.77
N ILE A 292 -3.98 -5.18 -17.96
CA ILE A 292 -3.29 -4.56 -19.09
C ILE A 292 -3.67 -5.35 -20.34
N ARG A 293 -4.27 -4.68 -21.32
CA ARG A 293 -4.79 -5.26 -22.56
C ARG A 293 -4.12 -4.62 -23.76
N ARG A 294 -3.79 -5.47 -24.74
CA ARG A 294 -3.20 -5.12 -26.02
C ARG A 294 -4.27 -5.17 -27.09
N ASP A 295 -4.36 -4.11 -27.88
CA ASP A 295 -5.19 -4.06 -29.09
C ASP A 295 -4.35 -4.61 -30.26
N PRO A 296 -4.71 -5.77 -30.84
CA PRO A 296 -3.95 -6.35 -31.95
C PRO A 296 -4.02 -5.51 -33.22
N VAL A 297 -5.09 -4.74 -33.45
CA VAL A 297 -5.23 -3.91 -34.66
C VAL A 297 -4.26 -2.74 -34.64
N ARG A 298 -4.05 -2.15 -33.45
CA ARG A 298 -3.24 -0.94 -33.27
C ARG A 298 -1.78 -1.23 -32.88
N CYS A 299 -1.46 -2.48 -32.53
CA CYS A 299 -0.15 -2.89 -32.08
C CYS A 299 0.81 -3.11 -33.26
N LEU A 300 1.92 -2.37 -33.28
CA LEU A 300 2.97 -2.49 -34.30
C LEU A 300 3.48 -3.93 -34.49
N ARG A 301 3.52 -4.73 -33.41
CA ARG A 301 3.94 -6.14 -33.51
C ARG A 301 2.95 -7.00 -34.27
N SER A 302 1.66 -6.75 -34.09
CA SER A 302 0.61 -7.43 -34.86
C SER A 302 0.55 -6.93 -36.31
N SER A 303 1.05 -5.73 -36.58
CA SER A 303 1.24 -5.18 -37.92
C SER A 303 2.52 -5.65 -38.63
N GLY A 304 3.28 -6.60 -38.05
CA GLY A 304 4.46 -7.20 -38.68
C GLY A 304 5.82 -6.60 -38.27
N HIS A 305 5.86 -5.60 -37.38
CA HIS A 305 7.13 -5.04 -36.89
C HIS A 305 7.71 -5.83 -35.71
N ASP A 306 9.03 -5.96 -35.62
CA ASP A 306 9.66 -6.54 -34.42
C ASP A 306 9.70 -5.51 -33.27
N CYS A 307 8.62 -5.47 -32.49
CA CYS A 307 8.46 -4.56 -31.36
C CYS A 307 8.18 -5.31 -30.05
N ASP A 308 9.07 -5.17 -29.08
CA ASP A 308 9.02 -5.77 -27.74
C ASP A 308 9.31 -4.73 -26.63
N LYS A 309 9.25 -3.43 -26.95
CA LYS A 309 9.49 -2.31 -26.01
C LYS A 309 8.69 -2.43 -24.72
N CYS A 310 7.44 -2.92 -24.80
CA CYS A 310 6.59 -3.12 -23.64
C CYS A 310 7.11 -4.22 -22.69
N SER A 311 7.71 -5.29 -23.21
CA SER A 311 8.33 -6.36 -22.40
C SER A 311 9.62 -5.87 -21.75
N ARG A 312 10.49 -5.15 -22.49
CA ARG A 312 11.73 -4.57 -21.93
C ARG A 312 11.47 -3.58 -20.80
N ALA A 313 10.40 -2.78 -20.93
CA ALA A 313 9.98 -1.82 -19.91
C ALA A 313 9.31 -2.46 -18.68
N CYS A 314 8.87 -3.73 -18.77
CA CYS A 314 8.21 -4.39 -17.65
C CYS A 314 9.22 -4.70 -16.53
N PRO A 315 9.04 -4.17 -15.30
CA PRO A 315 9.97 -4.46 -14.20
C PRO A 315 9.97 -5.95 -13.83
N SER A 316 8.83 -6.62 -13.97
CA SER A 316 8.67 -8.05 -13.73
C SER A 316 9.12 -8.93 -14.91
N ARG A 317 9.65 -8.34 -16.00
CA ARG A 317 10.10 -9.05 -17.21
C ARG A 317 9.03 -9.96 -17.83
N ILE A 318 7.76 -9.54 -17.77
CA ILE A 318 6.64 -10.24 -18.40
C ILE A 318 6.74 -10.02 -19.92
N GLN A 319 6.50 -11.07 -20.70
CA GLN A 319 6.45 -10.98 -22.17
C GLN A 319 5.13 -10.35 -22.65
N VAL A 320 4.92 -9.08 -22.31
CA VAL A 320 3.70 -8.32 -22.61
C VAL A 320 3.38 -8.31 -24.10
N HIS A 321 4.39 -8.27 -24.98
CA HIS A 321 4.18 -8.23 -26.42
C HIS A 321 3.51 -9.50 -27.00
N GLN A 322 3.57 -10.62 -26.28
CA GLN A 322 2.99 -11.91 -26.70
C GLN A 322 1.57 -12.11 -26.19
N LEU A 323 1.09 -11.25 -25.28
CA LEU A 323 -0.17 -11.43 -24.56
C LEU A 323 -1.21 -10.43 -25.07
N ILE A 324 -2.47 -10.89 -25.20
CA ILE A 324 -3.62 -10.00 -25.46
C ILE A 324 -4.06 -9.35 -24.14
N ALA A 325 -4.13 -10.13 -23.06
CA ALA A 325 -4.39 -9.65 -21.72
C ALA A 325 -3.31 -10.19 -20.78
N VAL A 326 -2.68 -9.31 -20.01
CA VAL A 326 -1.63 -9.70 -19.06
C VAL A 326 -2.27 -10.34 -17.84
N ARG A 327 -2.30 -11.68 -17.79
CA ARG A 327 -2.72 -12.47 -16.63
C ARG A 327 -1.48 -13.11 -16.00
N SER A 328 -0.81 -12.36 -15.13
CA SER A 328 0.40 -12.82 -14.45
C SER A 328 0.35 -12.42 -12.99
N LEU A 329 0.74 -13.35 -12.11
CA LEU A 329 0.91 -13.10 -10.67
C LEU A 329 1.90 -11.96 -10.39
N GLU A 330 2.82 -11.68 -11.31
CA GLU A 330 3.85 -10.63 -11.13
C GLU A 330 3.46 -9.26 -11.70
N CYS A 331 2.29 -9.12 -12.32
CA CYS A 331 1.86 -7.84 -12.86
C CYS A 331 1.41 -6.92 -11.73
N THR A 332 2.15 -5.82 -11.52
CA THR A 332 1.85 -4.82 -10.48
C THR A 332 1.01 -3.64 -10.97
N SER A 333 0.44 -3.72 -12.19
CA SER A 333 -0.35 -2.62 -12.81
C SER A 333 0.37 -1.26 -12.77
N CYS A 334 1.69 -1.27 -12.88
CA CYS A 334 2.56 -0.10 -12.76
C CYS A 334 2.55 0.81 -14.00
N LEU A 335 1.94 0.33 -15.11
CA LEU A 335 1.77 1.02 -16.39
C LEU A 335 3.05 1.44 -17.12
N SER A 336 4.23 0.94 -16.72
CA SER A 336 5.49 1.25 -17.41
C SER A 336 5.51 0.72 -18.85
N CYS A 337 4.87 -0.43 -19.12
CA CYS A 337 4.70 -0.96 -20.47
C CYS A 337 3.80 -0.09 -21.35
N VAL A 338 2.74 0.52 -20.78
CA VAL A 338 1.84 1.45 -21.49
C VAL A 338 2.58 2.74 -21.84
N ALA A 339 3.38 3.26 -20.90
CA ALA A 339 4.18 4.46 -21.12
C ALA A 339 5.30 4.27 -22.16
N ALA A 340 5.91 3.08 -22.20
CA ALA A 340 6.97 2.75 -23.15
C ALA A 340 6.46 2.39 -24.56
N CYS A 341 5.14 2.17 -24.73
CA CYS A 341 4.58 1.81 -26.02
C CYS A 341 4.62 3.02 -27.00
N PRO A 342 5.17 2.88 -28.21
CA PRO A 342 5.19 3.97 -29.20
C PRO A 342 3.78 4.47 -29.58
N ARG A 343 2.79 3.58 -29.56
CA ARG A 343 1.38 3.87 -29.82
C ARG A 343 0.58 4.13 -28.52
N ARG A 344 1.26 4.22 -27.36
CA ARG A 344 0.70 4.54 -26.04
C ARG A 344 -0.62 3.79 -25.74
N ALA A 345 -1.62 4.51 -25.21
CA ALA A 345 -2.93 4.00 -24.80
C ALA A 345 -3.78 3.43 -25.94
N ASP A 346 -3.42 3.70 -27.20
CA ASP A 346 -4.15 3.17 -28.35
C ASP A 346 -3.86 1.69 -28.56
N ALA A 347 -2.60 1.26 -28.40
CA ALA A 347 -2.22 -0.14 -28.56
C ALA A 347 -2.20 -0.92 -27.25
N LEU A 348 -1.95 -0.28 -26.11
CA LEU A 348 -1.85 -0.94 -24.81
C LEU A 348 -2.50 -0.08 -23.73
N HIS A 349 -3.49 -0.60 -23.01
CA HIS A 349 -4.21 0.15 -21.98
C HIS A 349 -4.55 -0.72 -20.77
N LEU A 350 -4.85 -0.10 -19.62
CA LEU A 350 -5.43 -0.76 -18.47
C LEU A 350 -6.96 -0.71 -18.58
N GLY A 351 -7.64 -1.83 -18.36
CA GLY A 351 -9.10 -1.83 -18.40
C GLY A 351 -9.74 -3.22 -18.39
N THR A 352 -11.06 -3.20 -18.47
CA THR A 352 -11.87 -4.40 -18.77
C THR A 352 -11.95 -4.60 -20.30
N PRO A 353 -12.54 -5.69 -20.81
CA PRO A 353 -12.73 -5.85 -22.26
C PRO A 353 -13.49 -4.68 -22.91
N HIS A 354 -14.40 -4.06 -22.17
CA HIS A 354 -15.33 -3.04 -22.70
C HIS A 354 -14.96 -1.61 -22.31
N ARG A 355 -14.20 -1.41 -21.23
CA ARG A 355 -13.91 -0.06 -20.69
C ARG A 355 -12.42 0.12 -20.38
N ARG A 356 -11.88 1.23 -20.88
CA ARG A 356 -10.51 1.69 -20.55
C ARG A 356 -10.54 2.45 -19.23
N LEU A 357 -9.57 2.19 -18.37
CA LEU A 357 -9.35 2.92 -17.12
C LEU A 357 -8.16 3.85 -17.28
N SER A 358 -8.37 5.14 -17.06
CA SER A 358 -7.28 6.11 -17.09
C SER A 358 -6.38 5.96 -15.85
N PRO A 359 -5.07 6.25 -15.94
CA PRO A 359 -4.16 6.19 -14.80
C PRO A 359 -4.60 7.08 -13.62
N ARG A 360 -5.27 8.21 -13.91
CA ARG A 360 -5.79 9.13 -12.90
C ARG A 360 -6.96 8.53 -12.12
N ARG A 361 -7.89 7.88 -12.84
CA ARG A 361 -8.99 7.16 -12.21
C ARG A 361 -8.48 5.98 -11.40
N LEU A 362 -7.43 5.29 -11.85
CA LEU A 362 -6.77 4.26 -11.04
C LEU A 362 -6.23 4.82 -9.73
N LEU A 363 -5.48 5.92 -9.77
CA LEU A 363 -4.98 6.58 -8.56
C LEU A 363 -6.14 7.06 -7.66
N GLY A 364 -7.21 7.60 -8.24
CA GLY A 364 -8.39 8.02 -7.50
C GLY A 364 -9.08 6.84 -6.79
N LEU A 365 -9.29 5.72 -7.48
CA LEU A 365 -9.85 4.51 -6.87
C LEU A 365 -8.95 3.97 -5.75
N LEU A 366 -7.63 4.05 -5.91
CA LEU A 366 -6.69 3.70 -4.85
C LEU A 366 -6.79 4.65 -3.66
N CYS A 367 -6.83 5.97 -3.86
CA CYS A 367 -7.03 6.95 -2.77
C CYS A 367 -8.36 6.70 -2.04
N LEU A 368 -9.44 6.43 -2.78
CA LEU A 368 -10.74 6.13 -2.21
C LEU A 368 -10.71 4.88 -1.33
N LEU A 369 -10.12 3.79 -1.83
CA LEU A 369 -10.03 2.55 -1.06
C LEU A 369 -9.07 2.69 0.12
N LEU A 370 -7.86 3.21 -0.11
CA LEU A 370 -6.74 3.13 0.84
C LEU A 370 -6.66 4.29 1.85
N LEU A 371 -7.35 5.40 1.60
CA LEU A 371 -7.33 6.56 2.49
C LEU A 371 -8.73 6.89 3.00
N VAL A 372 -9.75 6.87 2.13
CA VAL A 372 -11.11 7.26 2.53
C VAL A 372 -11.81 6.16 3.31
N LEU A 373 -11.69 4.89 2.91
CA LEU A 373 -12.35 3.81 3.63
C LEU A 373 -11.83 3.64 5.07
N PRO A 374 -10.50 3.70 5.33
CA PRO A 374 -9.95 3.85 6.68
C PRO A 374 -10.49 5.06 7.47
N LEU A 375 -10.66 6.21 6.80
CA LEU A 375 -11.22 7.41 7.44
C LEU A 375 -12.66 7.20 7.91
N LEU A 376 -13.46 6.55 7.07
CA LEU A 376 -14.83 6.21 7.39
C LEU A 376 -14.90 5.19 8.53
N SER A 377 -14.00 4.20 8.57
CA SER A 377 -13.94 3.28 9.72
C SER A 377 -13.54 3.99 11.02
N TYR A 378 -12.67 5.00 10.96
CA TYR A 378 -12.32 5.82 12.11
C TYR A 378 -13.53 6.62 12.60
N GLY A 379 -14.15 7.42 11.72
CA GLY A 379 -15.17 8.37 12.16
C GLY A 379 -16.59 7.80 12.33
N LEU A 380 -16.98 6.73 11.63
CA LEU A 380 -18.33 6.14 11.74
C LEU A 380 -18.40 4.95 12.68
N LEU A 381 -17.35 4.13 12.72
CA LEU A 381 -17.37 2.85 13.43
C LEU A 381 -16.50 2.86 14.70
N ASP A 382 -15.59 3.83 14.84
CA ASP A 382 -14.58 3.88 15.92
C ASP A 382 -13.68 2.62 15.97
N ILE A 383 -13.50 1.95 14.82
CA ILE A 383 -12.72 0.69 14.67
C ILE A 383 -11.36 0.98 14.03
N TRP A 384 -10.64 1.97 14.53
CA TRP A 384 -9.31 2.32 14.00
C TRP A 384 -8.26 2.57 15.07
N VAL A 385 -8.66 3.15 16.21
CA VAL A 385 -7.73 3.52 17.28
C VAL A 385 -7.45 2.32 18.18
N SER A 386 -6.18 2.08 18.48
CA SER A 386 -5.78 1.11 19.52
C SER A 386 -6.29 1.56 20.89
N GLN A 387 -6.98 0.66 21.61
CA GLN A 387 -7.48 0.91 22.97
C GLN A 387 -6.48 0.50 24.08
N THR A 388 -5.27 0.02 23.74
CA THR A 388 -4.27 -0.37 24.74
C THR A 388 -3.82 0.82 25.59
N PRO A 389 -4.02 0.79 26.93
CA PRO A 389 -3.60 1.86 27.84
C PRO A 389 -2.10 2.13 27.78
N LEU A 390 -1.71 3.39 28.03
CA LEU A 390 -0.29 3.78 28.04
C LEU A 390 0.51 3.07 29.15
N ALA A 391 -0.11 2.82 30.31
CA ALA A 391 0.52 2.08 31.41
C ALA A 391 0.87 0.65 31.01
N ASP A 392 -0.08 -0.05 30.37
CA ASP A 392 0.12 -1.42 29.88
C ASP A 392 1.19 -1.45 28.79
N ARG A 393 1.18 -0.48 27.86
CA ARG A 393 2.24 -0.36 26.83
C ARG A 393 3.63 -0.20 27.45
N HIS A 394 3.76 0.57 28.52
CA HIS A 394 5.04 0.74 29.22
C HIS A 394 5.52 -0.57 29.85
N ASP A 395 4.65 -1.29 30.57
CA ASP A 395 4.98 -2.59 31.17
C ASP A 395 5.32 -3.65 30.09
N LEU A 396 4.53 -3.69 29.01
CA LEU A 396 4.78 -4.56 27.86
C LEU A 396 6.13 -4.27 27.18
N LEU A 397 6.51 -2.99 27.07
CA LEU A 397 7.80 -2.60 26.50
C LEU A 397 8.98 -3.08 27.37
N GLN A 398 8.85 -3.04 28.70
CA GLN A 398 9.87 -3.56 29.61
C GLN A 398 9.99 -5.09 29.54
N ARG A 399 8.87 -5.79 29.35
CA ARG A 399 8.81 -7.26 29.27
C ARG A 399 9.07 -7.80 27.86
N LEU A 400 9.23 -6.93 26.86
CA LEU A 400 9.32 -7.28 25.44
C LEU A 400 10.30 -8.44 25.11
N PRO A 401 11.50 -8.55 25.72
CA PRO A 401 12.42 -9.66 25.46
C PRO A 401 11.89 -11.03 25.90
N TRP A 402 10.98 -11.05 26.88
CA TRP A 402 10.44 -12.25 27.52
C TRP A 402 9.08 -12.66 26.93
N LEU A 403 8.46 -11.81 26.11
CA LEU A 403 7.20 -12.10 25.45
C LEU A 403 7.39 -13.10 24.31
N ASN A 404 7.06 -14.36 24.58
CA ASN A 404 6.99 -15.45 23.61
C ASN A 404 5.54 -15.92 23.41
N HIS A 405 5.33 -16.59 22.28
CA HIS A 405 4.04 -17.17 21.88
C HIS A 405 3.64 -18.35 22.77
#